data_AF-A0A5J4VPL0-F1
#
_entry.id   AF-A0A5J4VPL0-F1
#
_cell.length_a   1.000
_cell.length_b   1.000
_cell.length_c   1.000
_cell.angle_alpha   90.00
_cell.angle_beta   90.00
_cell.angle_gamma   90.00
#
_symmetry.space_group_name_H-M   'P 1'
#
loop_
_entity.id
_entity.type
_entity.pdbx_description
1 polymer ?
#
loop_
_entity_poly.entity_id
_entity_poly.type
_entity_poly.pdbx_seq_one_letter_code
_entity_poly.pdbx_strand_id
1 'polypeptide(L)'
;MSPTRILRNDRCIDDSSQMDSTVLVANADETLQQNVSTGEIKSDIDQWSQSKKERMAVTPRRISSSLDQLKLNGQKGDQLFRESIKSCGATDEAIKNTITQFQQSWRRYRQTLGLISSFLASQLITSTQLKNLQFPHFTILNLIGWLRNRKSSHATILRCKRAISILLIANGHPENKIYNKITANAVKIDRRKTAKPVKENMTYNIDIVLNHIQQQFTHVDQLTEIEIESITLTVIMASTARRLAEIVRATLDLDSIKTDTINLNTEVLKVG
;
A
#
# COMPACT_ATOMS: atom_id res chain seq x y z
N MET A 1 56.41 -23.31 -25.97
CA MET A 1 56.26 -21.94 -26.47
C MET A 1 54.89 -21.42 -26.01
N SER A 2 54.88 -20.52 -25.04
CA SER A 2 53.81 -19.51 -24.87
C SER A 2 54.33 -18.23 -25.54
N PRO A 3 53.53 -17.28 -26.06
CA PRO A 3 52.43 -16.54 -25.37
C PRO A 3 51.23 -16.31 -26.34
N THR A 4 50.12 -15.57 -26.13
CA THR A 4 49.85 -14.34 -25.38
C THR A 4 48.31 -14.17 -25.25
N ARG A 5 47.85 -13.63 -24.12
CA ARG A 5 46.49 -13.11 -23.88
C ARG A 5 46.21 -11.84 -24.68
N ILE A 6 44.96 -11.63 -25.12
CA ILE A 6 44.33 -10.28 -25.13
C ILE A 6 42.87 -10.42 -24.66
N LEU A 7 42.54 -9.68 -23.60
CA LEU A 7 41.19 -9.32 -23.14
C LEU A 7 40.80 -7.98 -23.79
N ARG A 8 39.54 -7.81 -24.20
CA ARG A 8 38.74 -6.61 -23.89
C ARG A 8 37.26 -6.76 -24.28
N ASN A 9 36.42 -6.32 -23.35
CA ASN A 9 34.98 -6.08 -23.42
C ASN A 9 34.60 -5.14 -24.58
N ASP A 10 33.37 -5.25 -25.10
CA ASP A 10 32.34 -4.22 -24.85
C ASP A 10 30.93 -4.60 -25.36
N ARG A 11 29.95 -3.85 -24.84
CA ARG A 11 28.49 -4.03 -24.78
C ARG A 11 27.74 -3.67 -26.07
N CYS A 12 26.56 -4.29 -26.29
CA CYS A 12 25.24 -3.69 -26.62
C CYS A 12 24.25 -4.85 -26.92
N ILE A 13 23.17 -5.08 -26.17
CA ILE A 13 21.80 -4.52 -26.26
C ILE A 13 21.21 -4.54 -27.69
N ASP A 14 20.29 -5.48 -27.94
CA ASP A 14 18.91 -5.27 -28.43
C ASP A 14 18.20 -6.65 -28.40
N ASP A 15 17.13 -6.86 -27.64
CA ASP A 15 15.75 -6.43 -27.84
C ASP A 15 15.02 -7.29 -28.89
N SER A 16 14.31 -8.32 -28.43
CA SER A 16 13.12 -8.83 -29.13
C SER A 16 12.28 -9.71 -28.21
N SER A 17 11.16 -9.13 -27.79
CA SER A 17 9.95 -9.79 -27.31
C SER A 17 9.51 -10.94 -28.22
N GLN A 18 9.23 -12.11 -27.64
CA GLN A 18 8.27 -13.04 -28.23
C GLN A 18 7.47 -13.77 -27.15
N MET A 19 6.15 -13.61 -27.26
CA MET A 19 5.08 -14.28 -26.53
C MET A 19 4.95 -15.75 -26.95
N ASP A 20 4.17 -16.48 -26.14
CA ASP A 20 3.62 -17.84 -26.33
C ASP A 20 4.58 -19.02 -26.13
N SER A 21 4.21 -20.12 -25.48
CA SER A 21 2.88 -20.73 -25.37
C SER A 21 2.69 -21.52 -24.07
N THR A 22 1.49 -21.44 -23.52
CA THR A 22 0.96 -22.37 -22.51
C THR A 22 0.74 -23.75 -23.15
N VAL A 23 1.35 -24.81 -22.61
CA VAL A 23 0.99 -26.19 -22.94
C VAL A 23 0.33 -26.82 -21.71
N LEU A 24 -1.00 -26.89 -21.75
CA LEU A 24 -1.81 -27.73 -20.89
C LEU A 24 -1.78 -29.15 -21.47
N VAL A 25 -1.10 -30.07 -20.81
CA VAL A 25 -1.29 -31.50 -21.06
C VAL A 25 -2.35 -32.01 -20.10
N ALA A 26 -3.50 -32.36 -20.67
CA ALA A 26 -4.50 -33.18 -20.03
C ALA A 26 -3.97 -34.61 -19.88
N ASN A 27 -4.16 -35.20 -18.70
CA ASN A 27 -4.24 -36.65 -18.58
C ASN A 27 -5.58 -36.96 -17.89
N ALA A 28 -6.46 -37.56 -18.67
CA ALA A 28 -7.57 -38.35 -18.18
C ALA A 28 -7.04 -39.76 -17.90
N ASP A 29 -7.46 -40.34 -16.78
CA ASP A 29 -7.95 -41.72 -16.74
C ASP A 29 -8.80 -41.93 -15.47
N GLU A 30 -10.10 -42.09 -15.71
CA GLU A 30 -11.04 -43.10 -15.20
C GLU A 30 -10.60 -43.92 -13.96
N THR A 31 -11.39 -44.13 -12.90
CA THR A 31 -12.83 -44.42 -12.80
C THR A 31 -13.23 -44.40 -11.30
N LEU A 32 -14.48 -44.00 -10.99
CA LEU A 32 -15.50 -44.77 -10.24
C LEU A 32 -16.50 -43.87 -9.48
N GLN A 33 -17.76 -44.04 -9.90
CA GLN A 33 -18.99 -44.03 -9.10
C GLN A 33 -19.68 -42.70 -8.76
N GLN A 34 -20.66 -42.42 -9.63
CA GLN A 34 -22.00 -41.92 -9.34
C GLN A 34 -22.37 -41.85 -7.85
N ASN A 35 -22.78 -40.66 -7.42
CA ASN A 35 -24.01 -40.47 -6.67
C ASN A 35 -24.57 -39.08 -6.95
N VAL A 36 -25.69 -39.07 -7.66
CA VAL A 36 -26.54 -37.91 -7.89
C VAL A 36 -27.31 -37.64 -6.60
N SER A 37 -27.10 -36.49 -5.98
CA SER A 37 -28.07 -35.90 -5.07
C SER A 37 -28.17 -34.41 -5.36
N THR A 38 -29.28 -34.05 -5.99
CA THR A 38 -29.81 -32.72 -6.22
C THR A 38 -29.79 -31.91 -4.92
N GLY A 39 -28.91 -30.91 -4.85
CA GLY A 39 -28.82 -29.96 -3.75
C GLY A 39 -29.35 -28.60 -4.20
N GLU A 40 -30.43 -28.16 -3.57
CA GLU A 40 -31.18 -26.93 -3.78
C GLU A 40 -30.27 -25.68 -3.89
N ILE A 41 -30.51 -24.88 -4.94
CA ILE A 41 -29.99 -23.52 -5.06
C ILE A 41 -30.74 -22.66 -4.03
N LYS A 42 -30.17 -22.50 -2.83
CA LYS A 42 -30.60 -21.45 -1.90
C LYS A 42 -30.16 -20.09 -2.45
N SER A 43 -31.14 -19.25 -2.72
CA SER A 43 -30.98 -17.89 -3.25
C SER A 43 -30.15 -17.00 -2.32
N ASP A 44 -29.01 -16.52 -2.83
CA ASP A 44 -28.03 -15.63 -2.19
C ASP A 44 -28.53 -14.18 -1.96
N ILE A 45 -29.84 -13.95 -2.06
CA ILE A 45 -30.46 -12.62 -2.02
C ILE A 45 -30.45 -12.05 -0.59
N ASP A 46 -30.63 -12.91 0.41
CA ASP A 46 -30.71 -12.47 1.81
C ASP A 46 -29.35 -12.04 2.38
N GLN A 47 -28.26 -12.70 1.95
CA GLN A 47 -26.88 -12.34 2.34
C GLN A 47 -26.47 -10.96 1.80
N TRP A 48 -26.94 -10.61 0.60
CA TRP A 48 -26.67 -9.30 0.01
C TRP A 48 -27.39 -8.16 0.78
N SER A 49 -28.64 -8.41 1.19
CA SER A 49 -29.47 -7.40 1.89
C SER A 49 -28.89 -7.01 3.26
N GLN A 50 -28.31 -7.97 3.98
CA GLN A 50 -27.66 -7.73 5.28
C GLN A 50 -26.40 -6.86 5.13
N SER A 51 -25.61 -7.07 4.07
CA SER A 51 -24.42 -6.23 3.82
C SER A 51 -24.78 -4.77 3.48
N LYS A 52 -25.97 -4.52 2.92
CA LYS A 52 -26.46 -3.17 2.61
C LYS A 52 -26.80 -2.39 3.89
N LYS A 53 -27.35 -3.07 4.91
CA LYS A 53 -27.62 -2.47 6.24
C LYS A 53 -26.33 -2.19 7.01
N GLU A 54 -25.32 -3.04 6.93
CA GLU A 54 -24.02 -2.78 7.58
C GLU A 54 -23.21 -1.66 6.91
N ARG A 55 -23.32 -1.49 5.58
CA ARG A 55 -22.58 -0.43 4.85
C ARG A 55 -23.10 0.99 5.10
N MET A 56 -24.34 1.17 5.55
CA MET A 56 -24.89 2.50 5.86
C MET A 56 -24.67 2.94 7.32
N ALA A 57 -24.09 2.09 8.16
CA ALA A 57 -23.70 2.51 9.51
C ALA A 57 -22.45 3.39 9.42
N VAL A 58 -22.65 4.70 9.30
CA VAL A 58 -21.61 5.71 9.55
C VAL A 58 -21.06 5.45 10.95
N THR A 59 -19.88 4.84 11.01
CA THR A 59 -19.22 4.56 12.29
C THR A 59 -18.87 5.91 12.91
N PRO A 60 -19.40 6.26 14.10
CA PRO A 60 -19.03 7.52 14.74
C PRO A 60 -17.53 7.48 15.01
N ARG A 61 -16.83 8.39 14.32
CA ARG A 61 -15.39 8.51 14.33
C ARG A 61 -14.99 8.92 15.76
N ARG A 62 -14.43 8.00 16.57
CA ARG A 62 -13.75 8.34 17.84
C ARG A 62 -12.49 9.15 17.50
N ILE A 63 -12.62 10.46 17.31
CA ILE A 63 -11.58 11.31 16.70
C ILE A 63 -10.53 11.78 17.72
N SER A 64 -10.89 12.09 18.97
CA SER A 64 -9.96 12.82 19.86
C SER A 64 -8.80 11.97 20.37
N SER A 65 -9.06 10.86 21.08
CA SER A 65 -8.00 10.01 21.65
C SER A 65 -7.15 9.30 20.59
N SER A 66 -7.74 8.99 19.43
CA SER A 66 -7.05 8.35 18.32
C SER A 66 -6.08 9.30 17.61
N LEU A 67 -6.45 10.58 17.46
CA LEU A 67 -5.62 11.56 16.77
C LEU A 67 -4.37 11.92 17.59
N ASP A 68 -4.51 12.07 18.90
CA ASP A 68 -3.38 12.40 19.77
C ASP A 68 -2.40 11.22 19.87
N GLN A 69 -2.91 9.99 19.91
CA GLN A 69 -2.06 8.80 19.86
C GLN A 69 -1.33 8.65 18.52
N LEU A 70 -1.97 9.01 17.40
CA LEU A 70 -1.32 9.07 16.09
C LEU A 70 -0.24 10.16 16.05
N LYS A 71 -0.49 11.35 16.60
CA LYS A 71 0.52 12.42 16.68
C LYS A 71 1.72 11.95 17.50
N LEU A 72 1.49 11.36 18.66
CA LEU A 72 2.53 10.85 19.55
C LEU A 72 3.36 9.74 18.89
N ASN A 73 2.72 8.76 18.25
CA ASN A 73 3.43 7.71 17.51
C ASN A 73 4.25 8.30 16.36
N GLY A 74 3.69 9.27 15.65
CA GLY A 74 4.39 9.97 14.59
C GLY A 74 5.60 10.77 15.06
N GLN A 75 5.57 11.33 16.28
CA GLN A 75 6.71 12.01 16.91
C GLN A 75 7.79 11.01 17.34
N LYS A 76 7.40 9.93 18.05
CA LYS A 76 8.32 8.85 18.45
C LYS A 76 9.06 8.24 17.26
N GLY A 77 8.36 8.02 16.15
CA GLY A 77 8.97 7.49 14.94
C GLY A 77 9.91 8.47 14.22
N ASP A 78 9.59 9.76 14.24
CA ASP A 78 10.47 10.82 13.70
C ASP A 78 11.75 10.91 14.54
N GLN A 79 11.63 10.91 15.87
CA GLN A 79 12.74 10.90 16.80
C GLN A 79 13.63 9.66 16.61
N LEU A 80 13.05 8.46 16.55
CA LEU A 80 13.78 7.21 16.32
C LEU A 80 14.62 7.26 15.03
N PHE A 81 14.04 7.77 13.95
CA PHE A 81 14.76 7.90 12.68
C PHE A 81 15.93 8.89 12.79
N ARG A 82 15.67 10.10 13.32
CA ARG A 82 16.71 11.13 13.46
C ARG A 82 17.84 10.68 14.36
N GLU A 83 17.54 10.14 15.54
CA GLU A 83 18.56 9.70 16.50
C GLU A 83 19.43 8.56 15.98
N SER A 84 18.80 7.55 15.36
CA SER A 84 19.55 6.40 14.83
C SER A 84 20.50 6.83 13.71
N ILE A 85 20.05 7.65 12.76
CA ILE A 85 20.89 8.11 11.66
C ILE A 85 21.93 9.14 12.13
N LYS A 86 21.61 10.02 13.10
CA LYS A 86 22.61 10.89 13.75
C LYS A 86 23.72 10.09 14.42
N SER A 87 23.38 8.99 15.08
CA SER A 87 24.37 8.10 15.71
C SER A 87 25.30 7.42 14.70
N CYS A 88 24.90 7.38 13.43
CA CYS A 88 25.74 6.92 12.32
C CYS A 88 26.67 8.01 11.76
N GLY A 89 26.53 9.27 12.19
CA GLY A 89 27.36 10.40 11.78
C GLY A 89 26.71 11.33 10.75
N ALA A 90 25.41 11.18 10.45
CA ALA A 90 24.74 12.09 9.53
C ALA A 90 24.47 13.46 10.16
N THR A 91 24.62 14.51 9.36
CA THR A 91 24.26 15.88 9.75
C THR A 91 22.75 16.08 9.75
N ASP A 92 22.27 17.06 10.52
CA ASP A 92 20.85 17.43 10.55
C ASP A 92 20.29 17.81 9.17
N GLU A 93 21.13 18.44 8.34
CA GLU A 93 20.77 18.80 6.97
C GLU A 93 20.59 17.58 6.07
N ALA A 94 21.51 16.61 6.13
CA ALA A 94 21.40 15.36 5.37
C ALA A 94 20.13 14.58 5.76
N ILE A 95 19.78 14.57 7.04
CA ILE A 95 18.55 13.94 7.54
C ILE A 95 17.31 14.68 7.02
N LYS A 96 17.30 16.02 7.06
CA LYS A 96 16.19 16.82 6.53
C LYS A 96 15.99 16.56 5.04
N ASN A 97 17.08 16.56 4.26
CA ASN A 97 17.03 16.29 2.83
C ASN A 97 16.55 14.86 2.54
N THR A 98 16.98 13.87 3.33
CA THR A 98 16.47 12.50 3.19
C THR A 98 14.97 12.42 3.45
N ILE A 99 14.48 13.09 4.50
CA ILE A 99 13.05 13.13 4.84
C ILE A 99 12.22 13.79 3.74
N THR A 100 12.71 14.87 3.11
CA THR A 100 11.99 15.50 1.98
C THR A 100 11.89 14.57 0.77
N GLN A 101 12.91 13.74 0.51
CA GLN A 101 12.88 12.74 -0.55
C GLN A 101 11.83 11.63 -0.33
N PHE A 102 11.44 11.35 0.92
CA PHE A 102 10.34 10.40 1.19
C PHE A 102 8.96 10.95 0.76
N GLN A 103 8.81 12.25 0.49
CA GLN A 103 7.57 12.88 0.07
C GLN A 103 6.35 12.45 0.92
N GLN A 104 5.26 12.00 0.27
CA GLN A 104 4.02 11.55 0.93
C GLN A 104 4.19 10.24 1.72
N SER A 105 5.24 9.47 1.45
CA SER A 105 5.48 8.19 2.12
C SER A 105 6.03 8.37 3.54
N TRP A 106 6.69 9.51 3.84
CA TRP A 106 7.24 9.83 5.16
C TRP A 106 6.20 9.71 6.26
N ARG A 107 4.98 10.22 6.01
CA ARG A 107 3.88 10.17 6.99
C ARG A 107 3.56 8.74 7.42
N ARG A 108 3.52 7.79 6.48
CA ARG A 108 3.23 6.38 6.78
C ARG A 108 4.43 5.70 7.44
N TYR A 109 5.63 6.05 6.98
CA TYR A 109 6.88 5.53 7.50
C TYR A 109 7.09 5.92 8.97
N ARG A 110 6.99 7.22 9.31
CA ARG A 110 7.14 7.70 10.71
C ARG A 110 6.09 7.11 11.66
N GLN A 111 4.85 6.92 11.22
CA GLN A 111 3.82 6.26 12.02
C GLN A 111 4.18 4.81 12.34
N THR A 112 4.71 4.11 11.33
CA THR A 112 5.16 2.72 11.47
C THR A 112 6.38 2.63 12.39
N LEU A 113 7.31 3.58 12.28
CA LEU A 113 8.45 3.70 13.19
C LEU A 113 8.02 3.98 14.63
N GLY A 114 6.94 4.74 14.87
CA GLY A 114 6.39 4.93 16.21
C GLY A 114 5.95 3.63 16.87
N LEU A 115 5.34 2.73 16.10
CA LEU A 115 4.99 1.39 16.58
C LEU A 115 6.25 0.55 16.87
N ILE A 116 7.25 0.63 16.00
CA ILE A 116 8.55 -0.05 16.18
C ILE A 116 9.29 0.48 17.41
N SER A 117 9.25 1.78 17.66
CA SER A 117 9.83 2.41 18.86
C SER A 117 9.27 1.78 20.13
N SER A 118 7.96 1.50 20.16
CA SER A 118 7.34 0.80 21.30
C SER A 118 7.86 -0.63 21.48
N PHE A 119 8.18 -1.33 20.38
CA PHE A 119 8.82 -2.64 20.44
C PHE A 119 10.27 -2.53 20.95
N LEU A 120 11.06 -1.60 20.41
CA LEU A 120 12.45 -1.41 20.82
C LEU A 120 12.56 -1.06 22.30
N ALA A 121 11.67 -0.20 22.80
CA ALA A 121 11.56 0.10 24.22
C ALA A 121 11.28 -1.16 25.07
N SER A 122 10.43 -2.06 24.59
CA SER A 122 10.16 -3.34 25.29
C SER A 122 11.33 -4.32 25.28
N GLN A 123 12.31 -4.14 24.39
CA GLN A 123 13.51 -4.96 24.30
C GLN A 123 14.72 -4.26 24.93
N LEU A 124 14.55 -3.08 25.55
CA LEU A 124 15.62 -2.22 26.07
C LEU A 124 16.69 -1.88 25.01
N ILE A 125 16.29 -1.80 23.73
CA ILE A 125 17.18 -1.44 22.62
C ILE A 125 17.04 0.06 22.36
N THR A 126 18.13 0.80 22.53
CA THR A 126 18.19 2.24 22.26
C THR A 126 18.37 2.53 20.76
N SER A 127 17.88 3.69 20.29
CA SER A 127 18.05 4.17 18.90
C SER A 127 19.50 4.10 18.41
N THR A 128 20.47 4.36 19.30
CA THR A 128 21.91 4.37 19.02
C THR A 128 22.51 2.96 18.89
N GLN A 129 21.91 1.96 19.53
CA GLN A 129 22.38 0.57 19.47
C GLN A 129 22.00 -0.11 18.15
N LEU A 130 21.06 0.45 17.40
CA LEU A 130 20.62 -0.09 16.10
C LEU A 130 21.76 -0.22 15.10
N LYS A 131 22.73 0.70 15.12
CA LYS A 131 23.93 0.66 14.27
C LYS A 131 24.78 -0.59 14.52
N ASN A 132 24.92 -0.99 15.78
CA ASN A 132 25.88 -2.02 16.21
C ASN A 132 25.23 -3.41 16.37
N LEU A 133 24.05 -3.63 15.82
CA LEU A 133 23.40 -4.94 15.87
C LEU A 133 24.21 -5.99 15.12
N GLN A 134 24.71 -6.99 15.86
CA GLN A 134 25.48 -8.10 15.27
C GLN A 134 24.65 -8.88 14.23
N PHE A 135 23.35 -9.07 14.51
CA PHE A 135 22.44 -9.86 13.70
C PHE A 135 21.10 -9.14 13.48
N PRO A 136 21.03 -8.21 12.51
CA PRO A 136 19.83 -7.39 12.27
C PRO A 136 18.57 -8.21 11.91
N HIS A 137 18.74 -9.39 11.31
CA HIS A 137 17.62 -10.27 10.96
C HIS A 137 16.90 -10.85 12.18
N PHE A 138 17.59 -11.09 13.31
CA PHE A 138 16.92 -11.56 14.54
C PHE A 138 16.04 -10.48 15.15
N THR A 139 16.47 -9.22 15.10
CA THR A 139 15.62 -8.08 15.52
C THR A 139 14.33 -8.01 14.70
N ILE A 140 14.40 -8.27 13.39
CA ILE A 140 13.24 -8.31 12.50
C ILE A 140 12.32 -9.48 12.87
N LEU A 141 12.86 -10.66 13.16
CA LEU A 141 12.08 -11.82 13.60
C LEU A 141 11.36 -11.57 14.93
N ASN A 142 12.08 -11.01 15.91
CA ASN A 142 11.53 -10.69 17.22
C ASN A 142 10.42 -9.64 17.11
N LEU A 143 10.58 -8.64 16.24
CA LEU A 143 9.55 -7.67 15.92
C LEU A 143 8.29 -8.34 15.33
N ILE A 144 8.46 -9.26 14.37
CA ILE A 144 7.34 -9.99 13.76
C ILE A 144 6.63 -10.84 14.82
N GLY A 145 7.36 -11.54 15.68
CA GLY A 145 6.81 -12.33 16.79
C GLY A 145 6.00 -11.45 17.75
N TRP A 146 6.57 -10.32 18.18
CA TRP A 146 5.89 -9.36 19.03
C TRP A 146 4.60 -8.79 18.41
N LEU A 147 4.62 -8.47 17.11
CA LEU A 147 3.44 -7.98 16.38
C LEU A 147 2.33 -9.05 16.31
N ARG A 148 2.71 -10.33 16.12
CA ARG A 148 1.77 -11.45 16.12
C ARG A 148 1.15 -11.71 17.48
N ASN A 149 1.95 -11.62 18.55
CA ASN A 149 1.46 -11.75 19.93
C ASN A 149 0.42 -10.66 20.26
N ARG A 150 0.57 -9.47 19.66
CA ARG A 150 -0.41 -8.37 19.74
C ARG A 150 -1.58 -8.47 18.77
N LYS A 151 -1.71 -9.58 18.03
CA LYS A 151 -2.75 -9.80 17.01
C LYS A 151 -2.80 -8.69 15.95
N SER A 152 -1.64 -8.14 15.58
CA SER A 152 -1.56 -7.11 14.55
C SER A 152 -1.98 -7.65 13.18
N SER A 153 -2.58 -6.80 12.35
CA SER A 153 -2.97 -7.21 10.99
C SER A 153 -1.76 -7.65 10.15
N HIS A 154 -1.98 -8.59 9.23
CA HIS A 154 -0.95 -9.05 8.28
C HIS A 154 -0.32 -7.88 7.49
N ALA A 155 -1.13 -6.90 7.09
CA ALA A 155 -0.65 -5.69 6.41
C ALA A 155 0.21 -4.80 7.32
N THR A 156 -0.07 -4.75 8.63
CA THR A 156 0.77 -4.02 9.60
C THR A 156 2.12 -4.71 9.75
N ILE A 157 2.15 -6.05 9.84
CA ILE A 157 3.39 -6.83 9.94
C ILE A 157 4.31 -6.56 8.74
N LEU A 158 3.76 -6.58 7.52
CA LEU A 158 4.52 -6.28 6.31
C LEU A 158 5.06 -4.84 6.29
N ARG A 159 4.24 -3.87 6.71
CA ARG A 159 4.66 -2.46 6.82
C ARG A 159 5.79 -2.29 7.84
N CYS A 160 5.66 -2.87 9.02
CA CYS A 160 6.68 -2.84 10.06
C CYS A 160 7.98 -3.49 9.60
N LYS A 161 7.90 -4.68 8.98
CA LYS A 161 9.09 -5.35 8.40
C LYS A 161 9.79 -4.43 7.39
N ARG A 162 9.06 -3.83 6.45
CA ARG A 162 9.66 -2.92 5.46
C ARG A 162 10.28 -1.72 6.14
N ALA A 163 9.59 -1.12 7.10
CA ALA A 163 10.05 0.08 7.78
C ALA A 163 11.35 -0.15 8.58
N ILE A 164 11.41 -1.21 9.40
CA ILE A 164 12.64 -1.53 10.14
C ILE A 164 13.78 -1.92 9.21
N SER A 165 13.49 -2.59 8.07
CA SER A 165 14.52 -2.95 7.09
C SER A 165 15.17 -1.72 6.49
N ILE A 166 14.37 -0.74 6.05
CA ILE A 166 14.87 0.54 5.52
C ILE A 166 15.69 1.28 6.58
N LEU A 167 15.21 1.31 7.83
CA LEU A 167 15.94 1.94 8.93
C LEU A 167 17.31 1.29 9.15
N LEU A 168 17.38 -0.04 9.20
CA LEU A 168 18.62 -0.77 9.42
C LEU A 168 19.62 -0.57 8.26
N ILE A 169 19.14 -0.55 7.01
CA ILE A 169 19.97 -0.21 5.84
C ILE A 169 20.53 1.21 5.98
N ALA A 170 19.68 2.18 6.36
CA ALA A 170 20.12 3.56 6.60
C ALA A 170 21.13 3.69 7.76
N ASN A 171 21.14 2.74 8.70
CA ASN A 171 22.14 2.64 9.77
C ASN A 171 23.44 1.94 9.34
N GLY A 172 23.59 1.57 8.05
CA GLY A 172 24.80 0.98 7.50
C GLY A 172 24.83 -0.56 7.50
N HIS A 173 23.73 -1.23 7.84
CA HIS A 173 23.65 -2.69 7.73
C HIS A 173 23.53 -3.12 6.27
N PRO A 174 24.26 -4.17 5.84
CA PRO A 174 24.21 -4.60 4.46
C PRO A 174 22.87 -5.27 4.15
N GLU A 175 22.35 -4.96 2.96
CA GLU A 175 21.02 -5.39 2.53
C GLU A 175 20.85 -6.91 2.55
N ASN A 176 21.90 -7.66 2.21
CA ASN A 176 21.89 -9.13 2.23
C ASN A 176 21.68 -9.74 3.63
N LYS A 177 22.07 -9.04 4.70
CA LYS A 177 21.83 -9.48 6.09
C LYS A 177 20.41 -9.18 6.56
N ILE A 178 19.70 -8.28 5.88
CA ILE A 178 18.33 -7.84 6.20
C ILE A 178 17.32 -8.61 5.36
N TYR A 179 17.49 -8.59 4.03
CA TYR A 179 16.65 -9.31 3.08
C TYR A 179 17.24 -10.69 2.77
N ASN A 180 17.22 -11.57 3.77
CA ASN A 180 17.61 -12.96 3.62
C ASN A 180 16.39 -13.90 3.56
N LYS A 181 16.65 -15.18 3.26
CA LYS A 181 15.59 -16.21 3.21
C LYS A 181 14.82 -16.33 4.53
N ILE A 182 15.48 -16.09 5.66
CA ILE A 182 14.88 -16.18 7.00
C ILE A 182 13.80 -15.10 7.18
N THR A 183 14.14 -13.82 6.98
CA THR A 183 13.18 -12.72 7.12
C THR A 183 12.11 -12.78 6.02
N ALA A 184 12.43 -13.29 4.83
CA ALA A 184 11.46 -13.53 3.76
C ALA A 184 10.42 -14.60 4.16
N ASN A 185 10.88 -15.75 4.68
CA ASN A 185 10.00 -16.83 5.12
C ASN A 185 9.15 -16.43 6.33
N ALA A 186 9.70 -15.62 7.23
CA ALA A 186 9.00 -15.15 8.42
C ALA A 186 7.66 -14.45 8.12
N VAL A 187 7.53 -13.80 6.95
CA VAL A 187 6.30 -13.08 6.55
C VAL A 187 5.55 -13.75 5.39
N LYS A 188 5.88 -15.00 5.06
CA LYS A 188 5.29 -15.69 3.89
C LYS A 188 3.77 -15.81 3.98
N ILE A 189 3.25 -16.12 5.18
CA ILE A 189 1.80 -16.19 5.44
C ILE A 189 1.17 -14.79 5.34
N ASP A 190 1.83 -13.78 5.92
CA ASP A 190 1.34 -12.40 5.89
C ASP A 190 1.25 -11.86 4.46
N ARG A 191 2.22 -12.20 3.60
CA ARG A 191 2.18 -11.88 2.16
C ARG A 191 1.00 -12.53 1.46
N ARG A 192 0.78 -13.84 1.66
CA ARG A 192 -0.34 -14.56 1.05
C ARG A 192 -1.68 -13.98 1.46
N LYS A 193 -1.86 -13.67 2.75
CA LYS A 193 -3.12 -13.13 3.28
C LYS A 193 -3.36 -11.65 2.93
N THR A 194 -2.32 -10.90 2.60
CA THR A 194 -2.43 -9.50 2.18
C THR A 194 -2.44 -9.36 0.65
N ALA A 195 -2.12 -10.44 -0.09
CA ALA A 195 -2.21 -10.45 -1.53
C ALA A 195 -3.67 -10.18 -1.92
N LYS A 196 -3.89 -9.10 -2.67
CA LYS A 196 -5.20 -8.88 -3.28
C LYS A 196 -5.42 -10.03 -4.26
N PRO A 197 -6.58 -10.71 -4.24
CA PRO A 197 -6.91 -11.59 -5.34
C PRO A 197 -6.88 -10.75 -6.62
N VAL A 198 -6.30 -11.29 -7.70
CA VAL A 198 -6.47 -10.74 -9.04
C VAL A 198 -7.91 -11.07 -9.44
N LYS A 199 -8.84 -10.31 -8.87
CA LYS A 199 -10.24 -10.28 -9.25
C LYS A 199 -10.52 -8.87 -9.71
N GLU A 200 -11.15 -8.78 -10.86
CA GLU A 200 -11.76 -7.56 -11.34
C GLU A 200 -12.83 -7.16 -10.32
N ASN A 201 -12.48 -6.24 -9.42
CA ASN A 201 -13.44 -5.76 -8.45
C ASN A 201 -14.26 -4.69 -9.17
N MET A 202 -15.52 -4.99 -9.50
CA MET A 202 -16.51 -3.94 -9.78
C MET A 202 -16.51 -3.02 -8.56
N THR A 203 -15.86 -1.86 -8.70
CA THR A 203 -15.61 -0.96 -7.57
C THR A 203 -16.88 -0.20 -7.23
N TYR A 204 -17.72 0.06 -8.25
CA TYR A 204 -19.05 0.63 -8.13
C TYR A 204 -19.95 0.04 -9.23
N ASN A 205 -21.20 -0.25 -8.90
CA ASN A 205 -22.24 -0.36 -9.92
C ASN A 205 -22.54 1.08 -10.37
N ILE A 206 -22.23 1.39 -11.63
CA ILE A 206 -22.41 2.74 -12.19
C ILE A 206 -23.87 3.19 -12.09
N ASP A 207 -24.83 2.27 -12.18
CA ASP A 207 -26.26 2.55 -12.06
C ASP A 207 -26.61 3.11 -10.67
N ILE A 208 -25.92 2.65 -9.62
CA ILE A 208 -26.13 3.18 -8.26
C ILE A 208 -25.62 4.62 -8.17
N VAL A 209 -24.48 4.91 -8.78
CA VAL A 209 -23.90 6.26 -8.79
C VAL A 209 -24.77 7.20 -9.62
N LEU A 210 -25.19 6.78 -10.81
CA LEU A 210 -26.06 7.54 -11.70
C LEU A 210 -27.44 7.78 -11.07
N ASN A 211 -28.06 6.77 -10.46
CA ASN A 211 -29.33 6.95 -9.73
C ASN A 211 -29.19 7.92 -8.56
N HIS A 212 -28.06 7.86 -7.83
CA HIS A 212 -27.80 8.82 -6.75
C HIS A 212 -27.70 10.25 -7.29
N ILE A 213 -26.96 10.46 -8.38
CA ILE A 213 -26.83 11.78 -9.03
C ILE A 213 -28.20 12.27 -9.51
N GLN A 214 -28.99 11.42 -10.15
CA GLN A 214 -30.34 11.76 -10.64
C GLN A 214 -31.27 12.15 -9.49
N GLN A 215 -31.25 11.42 -8.38
CA GLN A 215 -32.09 11.72 -7.21
C GLN A 215 -31.75 13.09 -6.57
N GLN A 216 -30.47 13.45 -6.55
CA GLN A 216 -30.03 14.75 -6.05
C GLN A 216 -30.38 15.88 -7.01
N PHE A 217 -30.31 15.63 -8.32
CA PHE A 217 -30.67 16.62 -9.34
C PHE A 217 -32.15 17.01 -9.30
N THR A 218 -33.04 16.11 -8.87
CA THR A 218 -34.47 16.44 -8.66
C THR A 218 -34.70 17.53 -7.62
N HIS A 219 -33.73 17.78 -6.74
CA HIS A 219 -33.79 18.79 -5.67
C HIS A 219 -32.64 19.80 -5.78
N VAL A 220 -32.10 20.03 -6.98
CA VAL A 220 -30.87 20.82 -7.18
C VAL A 220 -30.97 22.23 -6.58
N ASP A 221 -32.16 22.82 -6.60
CA ASP A 221 -32.43 24.17 -6.07
C ASP A 221 -32.34 24.26 -4.55
N GLN A 222 -32.32 23.12 -3.85
CA GLN A 222 -32.24 23.02 -2.40
C GLN A 222 -30.85 22.60 -1.91
N LEU A 223 -29.91 22.33 -2.84
CA LEU A 223 -28.57 21.88 -2.50
C LEU A 223 -27.68 23.03 -2.08
N THR A 224 -26.86 22.77 -1.07
CA THR A 224 -25.77 23.66 -0.67
C THR A 224 -24.63 23.61 -1.69
N GLU A 225 -23.80 24.66 -1.70
CA GLU A 225 -22.60 24.72 -2.55
C GLU A 225 -21.70 23.49 -2.39
N ILE A 226 -21.50 23.01 -1.16
CA ILE A 226 -20.69 21.82 -0.85
C ILE A 226 -21.29 20.54 -1.44
N GLU A 227 -22.62 20.43 -1.46
CA GLU A 227 -23.32 19.29 -2.05
C GLU A 227 -23.22 19.30 -3.58
N ILE A 228 -23.36 20.48 -4.19
CA ILE A 228 -23.16 20.69 -5.63
C ILE A 228 -21.72 20.32 -6.03
N GLU A 229 -20.72 20.77 -5.28
CA GLU A 229 -19.31 20.41 -5.49
C GLU A 229 -19.09 18.89 -5.38
N SER A 230 -19.68 18.26 -4.35
CA SER A 230 -19.54 16.81 -4.10
C SER A 230 -20.16 15.97 -5.23
N ILE A 231 -21.32 16.38 -5.75
CA ILE A 231 -21.99 15.74 -6.88
C ILE A 231 -21.14 15.93 -8.15
N THR A 232 -20.66 17.14 -8.40
CA THR A 232 -19.80 17.47 -9.55
C THR A 232 -18.53 16.62 -9.55
N LEU A 233 -17.85 16.52 -8.41
CA LEU A 233 -16.68 15.65 -8.23
C LEU A 233 -17.01 14.18 -8.49
N THR A 234 -18.18 13.71 -8.06
CA THR A 234 -18.64 12.34 -8.29
C THR A 234 -18.88 12.07 -9.77
N VAL A 235 -19.50 13.01 -10.49
CA VAL A 235 -19.71 12.92 -11.95
C VAL A 235 -18.39 12.88 -12.70
N ILE A 236 -17.44 13.76 -12.35
CA ILE A 236 -16.10 13.79 -12.97
C ILE A 236 -15.36 12.47 -12.70
N MET A 237 -15.39 11.97 -11.47
CA MET A 237 -14.78 10.69 -11.11
C MET A 237 -15.39 9.50 -11.86
N ALA A 238 -16.72 9.46 -11.96
CA ALA A 238 -17.44 8.40 -12.66
C ALA A 238 -17.17 8.42 -14.17
N SER A 239 -17.12 9.61 -14.77
CA SER A 239 -16.93 9.78 -16.22
C SER A 239 -15.49 9.57 -16.68
N THR A 240 -14.51 9.96 -15.86
CA THR A 240 -13.08 9.89 -16.22
C THR A 240 -12.38 8.64 -15.67
N ALA A 241 -13.02 7.90 -14.75
CA ALA A 241 -12.42 6.83 -13.97
C ALA A 241 -11.10 7.22 -13.25
N ARG A 242 -10.89 8.53 -12.99
CA ARG A 242 -9.71 9.07 -12.31
C ARG A 242 -9.85 9.05 -10.80
N ARG A 243 -8.72 8.97 -10.10
CA ARG A 243 -8.71 9.05 -8.63
C ARG A 243 -8.98 10.48 -8.20
N LEU A 244 -9.64 10.66 -7.05
CA LEU A 244 -9.85 11.98 -6.43
C LEU A 244 -8.54 12.78 -6.32
N ALA A 245 -7.45 12.13 -5.92
CA ALA A 245 -6.14 12.79 -5.80
C ALA A 245 -5.55 13.25 -7.14
N GLU A 246 -5.97 12.69 -8.28
CA GLU A 246 -5.58 13.12 -9.62
C GLU A 246 -6.45 14.32 -10.04
N ILE A 247 -7.75 14.26 -9.77
CA ILE A 247 -8.71 15.35 -10.08
C ILE A 247 -8.42 16.62 -9.29
N VAL A 248 -8.12 16.51 -7.99
CA VAL A 248 -7.78 17.67 -7.13
C VAL A 248 -6.52 18.40 -7.61
N ARG A 249 -5.65 17.74 -8.38
CA ARG A 249 -4.44 18.33 -8.96
C ARG A 249 -4.60 18.66 -10.45
N ALA A 250 -5.76 18.38 -11.03
CA ALA A 250 -6.01 18.63 -12.43
C ALA A 250 -6.06 20.13 -12.69
N THR A 251 -5.50 20.56 -13.81
CA THR A 251 -5.70 21.91 -14.32
C THR A 251 -6.82 21.88 -15.36
N LEU A 252 -7.79 22.77 -15.20
CA LEU A 252 -8.86 22.95 -16.16
C LEU A 252 -8.36 23.82 -17.30
N ASP A 253 -8.51 23.34 -18.52
CA ASP A 253 -8.33 24.17 -19.70
C ASP A 253 -9.55 25.10 -19.84
N LEU A 254 -9.38 26.37 -19.50
CA LEU A 254 -10.46 27.37 -19.52
C LEU A 254 -11.02 27.59 -20.93
N ASP A 255 -10.23 27.35 -21.97
CA ASP A 255 -10.68 27.50 -23.35
C ASP A 255 -11.62 26.35 -23.76
N SER A 256 -11.47 25.17 -23.13
CA SER A 256 -12.35 24.03 -23.35
C SER A 256 -13.77 24.24 -22.82
N ILE A 257 -13.98 25.14 -21.84
CA ILE A 257 -15.30 25.44 -21.26
C ILE A 257 -16.26 26.03 -22.30
N LYS A 258 -15.72 26.72 -23.31
CA LYS A 258 -16.51 27.31 -24.41
C LYS A 258 -16.93 26.28 -25.46
N THR A 259 -16.50 25.04 -25.31
CA THR A 259 -16.83 23.91 -26.19
C THR A 259 -17.69 22.90 -25.46
N ASP A 260 -18.30 21.95 -26.18
CA ASP A 260 -19.07 20.85 -25.58
C ASP A 260 -18.18 19.82 -24.84
N THR A 261 -16.87 20.04 -24.78
CA THR A 261 -15.90 19.11 -24.18
C THR A 261 -15.07 19.80 -23.10
N ILE A 262 -15.08 19.26 -21.88
CA ILE A 262 -14.25 19.76 -20.77
C ILE A 262 -12.93 18.99 -20.74
N ASN A 263 -11.81 19.70 -20.91
CA ASN A 263 -10.48 19.12 -20.87
C ASN A 263 -9.83 19.31 -19.49
N LEU A 264 -9.55 18.18 -18.82
CA LEU A 264 -8.83 18.15 -17.54
C LEU A 264 -7.42 17.60 -17.75
N ASN A 265 -6.42 18.46 -17.54
CA ASN A 265 -5.02 18.07 -17.63
C ASN A 265 -4.55 17.50 -16.29
N THR A 266 -4.17 16.23 -16.27
CA THR A 266 -3.74 15.54 -15.04
C THR A 266 -2.28 15.08 -15.12
N GLU A 267 -1.49 15.36 -14.09
CA GLU A 267 -0.16 14.78 -13.95
C GLU A 267 -0.19 13.47 -13.15
N VAL A 268 0.32 12.40 -13.75
CA VAL A 268 0.49 11.11 -13.07
C VAL A 268 1.80 11.12 -12.29
N LEU A 269 1.74 11.41 -10.99
CA LEU A 269 2.88 11.18 -10.11
C LEU A 269 2.98 9.68 -9.78
N LYS A 270 4.00 9.00 -10.32
CA LYS A 270 4.35 7.64 -9.88
C LYS A 270 4.85 7.72 -8.43
N VAL A 271 4.10 7.11 -7.51
CA VAL A 271 4.55 6.90 -6.13
C VAL A 271 5.44 5.65 -6.14
N GLY A 272 6.75 5.83 -5.89
CA GLY A 272 7.71 4.73 -5.70
C GLY A 272 7.53 3.96 -4.40
#